data_AF-A0A534PGX9-F1
#
_entry.id   AF-A0A534PGX9-F1
#
_cell.length_a   1.000
_cell.length_b   1.000
_cell.length_c   1.000
_cell.angle_alpha   90.00
_cell.angle_beta   90.00
_cell.angle_gamma   90.00
#
_symmetry.space_group_name_H-M   'P 1'
#
loop_
_entity.id
_entity.type
_entity.pdbx_description
1 polymer ?
#
loop_
_entity_poly.entity_id
_entity_poly.type
_entity_poly.pdbx_seq_one_letter_code
_entity_poly.pdbx_strand_id
1 'polypeptide(L)'
;MTPGMRLRRGGAAVLALFLSFPHPIAGRVFDAGWLLAWIAPGLFVYALRDLEPRRAALWGFLIHWAAYSAILHWIYVVTVTYGHAHPVVGVIAPIALASYIALFGGLFGASQAWLGACGLGSPWSAALAWAALDHARSFALSGFPWAELGYAQHANGVLRGLASFTAVYGLSFVSVLGSAALLDAVTALRARAQ
;
A
#
# COMPACT_ATOMS: atom_id res chain seq x y z
N MET A 1 -12.76 3.02 -19.69
CA MET A 1 -12.52 1.83 -18.83
C MET A 1 -13.84 1.41 -18.19
N THR A 2 -14.24 0.13 -18.35
CA THR A 2 -15.52 -0.35 -17.79
C THR A 2 -15.47 -0.47 -16.26
N PRO A 3 -16.59 -0.32 -15.55
CA PRO A 3 -16.65 -0.49 -14.09
C PRO A 3 -16.10 -1.84 -13.61
N GLY A 4 -16.45 -2.94 -14.32
CA GLY A 4 -15.97 -4.29 -13.98
C GLY A 4 -14.45 -4.44 -14.07
N MET A 5 -13.80 -3.80 -15.04
CA MET A 5 -12.33 -3.82 -15.13
C MET A 5 -11.68 -3.06 -13.95
N ARG A 6 -12.30 -1.97 -13.49
CA ARG A 6 -11.80 -1.21 -12.33
C ARG A 6 -11.87 -2.01 -11.04
N LEU A 7 -13.00 -2.68 -10.81
CA LEU A 7 -13.16 -3.54 -9.64
C LEU A 7 -12.13 -4.67 -9.62
N ARG A 8 -11.85 -5.30 -10.77
CA ARG A 8 -10.82 -6.34 -10.88
C ARG A 8 -9.42 -5.82 -10.58
N ARG A 9 -9.04 -4.64 -11.09
CA ARG A 9 -7.74 -4.01 -10.78
C ARG A 9 -7.64 -3.67 -9.29
N GLY A 10 -8.68 -3.06 -8.73
CA GLY A 10 -8.74 -2.73 -7.30
C GLY A 10 -8.62 -3.97 -6.42
N GLY A 11 -9.37 -5.04 -6.71
CA GLY A 11 -9.30 -6.30 -5.98
C GLY A 11 -7.92 -6.97 -6.06
N ALA A 12 -7.27 -6.94 -7.23
CA ALA A 12 -5.90 -7.43 -7.37
C ALA A 12 -4.90 -6.63 -6.52
N ALA A 13 -5.04 -5.30 -6.48
CA ALA A 13 -4.22 -4.44 -5.63
C ALA A 13 -4.46 -4.71 -4.13
N VAL A 14 -5.73 -4.86 -3.71
CA VAL A 14 -6.08 -5.23 -2.31
C VAL A 14 -5.39 -6.54 -1.92
N LEU A 15 -5.55 -7.58 -2.75
CA LEU A 15 -4.98 -8.90 -2.47
C LEU A 15 -3.45 -8.84 -2.42
N ALA A 16 -2.82 -8.17 -3.38
CA ALA A 16 -1.36 -8.04 -3.42
C ALA A 16 -0.83 -7.27 -2.19
N LEU A 17 -1.47 -6.17 -1.80
CA LEU A 17 -1.08 -5.41 -0.60
C LEU A 17 -1.27 -6.22 0.68
N PHE A 18 -2.37 -6.96 0.80
CA PHE A 18 -2.60 -7.85 1.94
C PHE A 18 -1.49 -8.91 2.04
N LEU A 19 -1.22 -9.62 0.94
CA LEU A 19 -0.24 -10.71 0.91
C LEU A 19 1.23 -10.25 0.94
N SER A 20 1.50 -8.95 0.78
CA SER A 20 2.85 -8.38 0.98
C SER A 20 3.37 -8.48 2.41
N PHE A 21 2.51 -8.78 3.37
CA PHE A 21 2.87 -8.91 4.78
C PHE A 21 2.72 -10.36 5.27
N PRO A 22 3.47 -10.76 6.32
CA PRO A 22 3.40 -12.13 6.83
C PRO A 22 2.06 -12.42 7.49
N HIS A 23 1.46 -13.58 7.20
CA HIS A 23 0.20 -14.02 7.79
C HIS A 23 0.37 -15.35 8.53
N PRO A 24 -0.03 -15.44 9.81
CA PRO A 24 -0.06 -16.70 10.54
C PRO A 24 -1.22 -17.57 10.03
N ILE A 25 -0.91 -18.73 9.46
CA ILE A 25 -1.87 -19.68 8.89
C ILE A 25 -1.53 -21.09 9.39
N ALA A 26 -2.47 -21.73 10.09
CA ALA A 26 -2.36 -23.12 10.56
C ALA A 26 -1.04 -23.43 11.30
N GLY A 27 -0.59 -22.53 12.18
CA GLY A 27 0.63 -22.71 12.98
C GLY A 27 1.94 -22.43 12.23
N ARG A 28 1.88 -21.92 10.99
CA ARG A 28 3.03 -21.44 10.23
C ARG A 28 2.84 -19.97 9.84
N VAL A 29 3.91 -19.31 9.42
CA VAL A 29 3.84 -17.96 8.85
C VAL A 29 4.02 -18.06 7.34
N PHE A 30 3.01 -17.66 6.60
CA PHE A 30 3.11 -17.46 5.15
C PHE A 30 3.65 -16.05 4.89
N ASP A 31 4.79 -15.96 4.20
CA ASP A 31 5.43 -14.69 3.89
C ASP A 31 5.82 -14.63 2.41
N ALA A 32 5.09 -13.81 1.66
CA ALA A 32 5.35 -13.51 0.25
C ALA A 32 5.89 -12.09 0.03
N GLY A 33 6.29 -11.39 1.11
CA GLY A 33 6.67 -9.98 1.07
C GLY A 33 7.84 -9.70 0.15
N TRP A 34 8.84 -10.59 0.11
CA TRP A 34 10.02 -10.44 -0.76
C TRP A 34 9.69 -10.29 -2.25
N LEU A 35 8.56 -10.87 -2.70
CA LEU A 35 8.09 -10.78 -4.08
C LEU A 35 7.02 -9.69 -4.23
N LEU A 36 6.01 -9.71 -3.37
CA LEU A 36 4.84 -8.84 -3.52
C LEU A 36 5.14 -7.37 -3.21
N ALA A 37 6.20 -7.07 -2.45
CA ALA A 37 6.69 -5.70 -2.31
C ALA A 37 7.04 -5.03 -3.64
N TRP A 38 7.44 -5.82 -4.65
CA TRP A 38 7.76 -5.34 -6.00
C TRP A 38 6.56 -5.30 -6.95
N ILE A 39 5.42 -5.89 -6.58
CA ILE A 39 4.25 -6.03 -7.47
C ILE A 39 3.08 -5.17 -6.97
N ALA A 40 2.81 -5.20 -5.67
CA ALA A 40 1.65 -4.55 -5.06
C ALA A 40 1.59 -3.03 -5.34
N PRO A 41 2.68 -2.25 -5.25
CA PRO A 41 2.60 -0.80 -5.52
C PRO A 41 2.23 -0.50 -6.98
N GLY A 42 2.78 -1.25 -7.93
CA GLY A 42 2.47 -1.12 -9.35
C GLY A 42 1.02 -1.49 -9.65
N LEU A 43 0.49 -2.57 -9.05
CA LEU A 43 -0.94 -2.90 -9.17
C LEU A 43 -1.83 -1.80 -8.58
N PHE A 44 -1.42 -1.21 -7.47
CA PHE A 44 -2.13 -0.09 -6.86
C PHE A 44 -2.14 1.14 -7.78
N VAL A 45 -0.97 1.57 -8.27
CA VAL A 45 -0.86 2.66 -9.26
C VAL A 45 -1.69 2.36 -10.51
N TYR A 46 -1.67 1.12 -11.00
CA TYR A 46 -2.44 0.69 -12.17
C TYR A 46 -3.96 0.74 -11.97
N ALA A 47 -4.44 0.46 -10.76
CA ALA A 47 -5.85 0.60 -10.40
C ALA A 47 -6.31 2.07 -10.41
N LEU A 48 -5.38 2.98 -10.15
CA LEU A 48 -5.62 4.42 -10.03
C LEU A 48 -5.42 5.19 -11.36
N ARG A 49 -4.86 4.56 -12.40
CA ARG A 49 -4.67 5.19 -13.71
C ARG A 49 -5.98 5.72 -14.31
N ASP A 50 -5.82 6.82 -15.05
CA ASP A 50 -6.88 7.51 -15.80
C ASP A 50 -8.03 8.00 -14.91
N LEU A 51 -7.75 8.29 -13.64
CA LEU A 51 -8.69 8.88 -12.70
C LEU A 51 -8.34 10.35 -12.44
N GLU A 52 -9.37 11.17 -12.31
CA GLU A 52 -9.24 12.51 -11.73
C GLU A 52 -8.85 12.44 -10.25
N PRO A 53 -8.18 13.46 -9.68
CA PRO A 53 -7.64 13.42 -8.31
C PRO A 53 -8.65 13.00 -7.25
N ARG A 54 -9.89 13.49 -7.30
CA ARG A 54 -10.94 13.13 -6.33
C ARG A 54 -11.29 11.64 -6.38
N ARG A 55 -11.41 11.06 -7.58
CA ARG A 55 -11.71 9.63 -7.75
C ARG A 55 -10.51 8.78 -7.39
N ALA A 56 -9.30 9.21 -7.76
CA ALA A 56 -8.07 8.53 -7.36
C ALA A 56 -7.91 8.51 -5.84
N ALA A 57 -8.30 9.60 -5.15
CA ALA A 57 -8.33 9.65 -3.70
C ALA A 57 -9.31 8.64 -3.11
N LEU A 58 -10.55 8.60 -3.62
CA LEU A 58 -11.56 7.66 -3.15
C LEU A 58 -11.13 6.21 -3.38
N TRP A 59 -10.66 5.86 -4.58
CA TRP A 59 -10.20 4.50 -4.87
C TRP A 59 -8.93 4.14 -4.10
N GLY A 60 -8.00 5.08 -3.94
CA GLY A 60 -6.81 4.91 -3.12
C GLY A 60 -7.15 4.60 -1.68
N PHE A 61 -8.12 5.34 -1.12
CA PHE A 61 -8.69 5.09 0.20
C PHE A 61 -9.34 3.70 0.26
N LEU A 62 -10.27 3.37 -0.64
CA LEU A 62 -11.02 2.11 -0.56
C LEU A 62 -10.12 0.86 -0.68
N ILE A 63 -9.09 0.90 -1.54
CA ILE A 63 -8.16 -0.21 -1.69
C ILE A 63 -7.31 -0.38 -0.42
N HIS A 64 -6.71 0.69 0.11
CA HIS A 64 -5.98 0.60 1.38
C HIS A 64 -6.90 0.21 2.52
N TRP A 65 -8.09 0.80 2.62
CA TRP A 65 -9.05 0.48 3.67
C TRP A 65 -9.41 -1.01 3.69
N ALA A 66 -9.69 -1.60 2.52
CA ALA A 66 -10.00 -3.02 2.42
C ALA A 66 -8.80 -3.90 2.81
N ALA A 67 -7.60 -3.60 2.32
CA ALA A 67 -6.40 -4.37 2.64
C ALA A 67 -6.04 -4.26 4.14
N TYR A 68 -5.97 -3.04 4.68
CA TYR A 68 -5.56 -2.79 6.06
C TYR A 68 -6.61 -3.21 7.09
N SER A 69 -7.90 -3.21 6.75
CA SER A 69 -8.92 -3.80 7.63
C SER A 69 -8.68 -5.30 7.86
N ALA A 70 -8.20 -6.01 6.83
CA ALA A 70 -7.82 -7.40 6.95
C ALA A 70 -6.45 -7.58 7.64
N ILE A 71 -5.45 -6.74 7.34
CA ILE A 71 -4.12 -6.80 7.99
C ILE A 71 -4.23 -6.56 9.50
N LEU A 72 -5.06 -5.62 9.93
CA LEU A 72 -5.16 -5.18 11.32
C LEU A 72 -6.17 -5.97 12.15
N HIS A 73 -6.73 -7.08 11.64
CA HIS A 73 -7.74 -7.87 12.36
C HIS A 73 -7.31 -8.29 13.77
N TRP A 74 -6.01 -8.51 13.99
CA TRP A 74 -5.43 -8.91 15.27
C TRP A 74 -5.60 -7.85 16.38
N ILE A 75 -5.88 -6.58 16.04
CA ILE A 75 -6.21 -5.52 17.00
C ILE A 75 -7.46 -5.86 17.82
N TYR A 76 -8.34 -6.72 17.30
CA TYR A 76 -9.44 -7.29 18.08
C TYR A 76 -8.93 -7.97 19.36
N VAL A 77 -7.88 -8.78 19.26
CA VAL A 77 -7.31 -9.50 20.41
C VAL A 77 -6.77 -8.51 21.43
N VAL A 78 -6.04 -7.48 20.98
CA VAL A 78 -5.50 -6.42 21.85
C VAL A 78 -6.60 -5.72 22.62
N THR A 79 -7.65 -5.30 21.93
CA THR A 79 -8.72 -4.49 22.53
C THR A 79 -9.64 -5.30 23.45
N VAL A 80 -10.03 -6.51 23.06
CA VAL A 80 -11.01 -7.32 23.81
C VAL A 80 -10.34 -8.18 24.88
N THR A 81 -9.23 -8.85 24.55
CA THR A 81 -8.60 -9.81 25.47
C THR A 81 -7.75 -9.09 26.51
N TYR A 82 -6.87 -8.20 26.05
CA TYR A 82 -5.95 -7.48 26.93
C TYR A 82 -6.54 -6.16 27.44
N GLY A 83 -7.32 -5.46 26.61
CA GLY A 83 -7.98 -4.21 26.98
C GLY A 83 -9.33 -4.39 27.70
N HIS A 84 -9.85 -5.62 27.79
CA HIS A 84 -11.15 -5.94 28.38
C HIS A 84 -12.33 -5.12 27.81
N ALA A 85 -12.21 -4.62 26.59
CA ALA A 85 -13.25 -3.84 25.94
C ALA A 85 -14.39 -4.75 25.42
N HIS A 86 -15.57 -4.16 25.25
CA HIS A 86 -16.71 -4.87 24.65
C HIS A 86 -16.36 -5.33 23.21
N PRO A 87 -16.80 -6.54 22.75
CA PRO A 87 -16.49 -7.06 21.42
C PRO A 87 -16.79 -6.12 20.25
N VAL A 88 -17.83 -5.29 20.38
CA VAL A 88 -18.16 -4.25 19.38
C VAL A 88 -17.01 -3.25 19.20
N VAL A 89 -16.36 -2.84 20.30
CA VAL A 89 -15.16 -1.99 20.23
C VAL A 89 -14.03 -2.74 19.51
N GLY A 90 -13.88 -4.04 19.77
CA GLY A 90 -12.88 -4.86 19.10
C GLY A 90 -13.06 -4.98 17.59
N VAL A 91 -14.29 -4.88 17.09
CA VAL A 91 -14.57 -4.84 15.63
C VAL A 91 -14.37 -3.43 15.07
N ILE A 92 -14.83 -2.40 15.78
CA ILE A 92 -14.75 -1.00 15.31
C ILE A 92 -13.30 -0.51 15.29
N ALA A 93 -12.50 -0.85 16.30
CA ALA A 93 -11.12 -0.35 16.44
C ALA A 93 -10.21 -0.64 15.23
N PRO A 94 -10.06 -1.89 14.74
CA PRO A 94 -9.24 -2.17 13.55
C PRO A 94 -9.76 -1.46 12.29
N ILE A 95 -11.08 -1.35 12.12
CA ILE A 95 -11.69 -0.67 10.97
C ILE A 95 -11.43 0.84 11.03
N ALA A 96 -11.54 1.44 12.21
CA ALA A 96 -11.23 2.85 12.42
C ALA A 96 -9.75 3.13 12.16
N LEU A 97 -8.86 2.26 12.61
CA LEU A 97 -7.42 2.38 12.39
C LEU A 97 -7.03 2.16 10.92
N ALA A 98 -7.65 1.19 10.25
CA ALA A 98 -7.54 1.01 8.82
C ALA A 98 -8.04 2.24 8.04
N SER A 99 -9.08 2.92 8.52
CA SER A 99 -9.57 4.18 7.92
C SER A 99 -8.54 5.29 8.04
N TYR A 100 -7.85 5.42 9.18
CA TYR A 100 -6.73 6.35 9.34
C TYR A 100 -5.60 6.04 8.34
N ILE A 101 -5.15 4.78 8.23
CA ILE A 101 -4.11 4.40 7.25
C ILE A 101 -4.59 4.65 5.81
N ALA A 102 -5.86 4.36 5.52
CA ALA A 102 -6.43 4.52 4.19
C ALA A 102 -6.44 5.98 3.71
N LEU A 103 -6.45 6.97 4.62
CA LEU A 103 -6.28 8.37 4.25
C LEU A 103 -4.97 8.60 3.50
N PHE A 104 -3.87 7.96 3.90
CA PHE A 104 -2.59 8.04 3.21
C PHE A 104 -2.64 7.37 1.82
N GLY A 105 -3.42 6.29 1.67
CA GLY A 105 -3.71 5.70 0.36
C GLY A 105 -4.48 6.61 -0.57
N GLY A 106 -5.47 7.32 -0.02
CA GLY A 106 -6.22 8.34 -0.74
C GLY A 106 -5.35 9.52 -1.14
N LEU A 107 -4.54 10.04 -0.22
CA LEU A 107 -3.58 11.12 -0.50
C LEU A 107 -2.57 10.70 -1.57
N PHE A 108 -2.08 9.46 -1.51
CA PHE A 108 -1.22 8.91 -2.55
C PHE A 108 -1.93 8.93 -3.90
N GLY A 109 -3.15 8.37 -3.99
CA GLY A 109 -3.89 8.35 -5.25
C GLY A 109 -4.19 9.74 -5.81
N ALA A 110 -4.59 10.68 -4.95
CA ALA A 110 -4.77 12.08 -5.33
C ALA A 110 -3.48 12.69 -5.89
N SER A 111 -2.34 12.44 -5.21
CA SER A 111 -1.02 12.95 -5.62
C SER A 111 -0.63 12.42 -7.00
N GLN A 112 -0.83 11.13 -7.27
CA GLN A 112 -0.46 10.53 -8.55
C GLN A 112 -1.31 11.05 -9.70
N ALA A 113 -2.62 11.19 -9.49
CA ALA A 113 -3.51 11.77 -10.50
C ALA A 113 -3.18 13.24 -10.78
N TRP A 114 -2.91 14.03 -9.73
CA TRP A 114 -2.54 15.44 -9.87
C TRP A 114 -1.19 15.62 -10.57
N LEU A 115 -0.15 14.90 -10.13
CA LEU A 115 1.17 14.94 -10.77
C LEU A 115 1.11 14.48 -12.23
N GLY A 116 0.31 13.45 -12.52
CA GLY A 116 0.04 13.01 -13.89
C GLY A 116 -0.60 14.10 -14.75
N ALA A 117 -1.61 14.80 -14.22
CA ALA A 117 -2.25 15.93 -14.92
C ALA A 117 -1.30 17.11 -15.16
N CYS A 118 -0.31 17.30 -14.29
CA CYS A 118 0.74 18.31 -14.44
C CYS A 118 1.92 17.86 -15.34
N GLY A 119 1.89 16.66 -15.91
CA GLY A 119 2.99 16.11 -16.72
C GLY A 119 4.20 15.65 -15.90
N LEU A 120 4.06 15.53 -14.58
CA LEU A 120 5.10 15.11 -13.63
C LEU A 120 4.94 13.64 -13.18
N GLY A 121 3.94 12.92 -13.70
CA GLY A 121 3.69 11.53 -13.38
C GLY A 121 4.84 10.63 -13.86
N SER A 122 5.54 9.99 -12.92
CA SER A 122 6.66 9.10 -13.20
C SER A 122 6.84 8.05 -12.09
N PRO A 123 7.61 6.97 -12.33
CA PRO A 123 7.99 6.03 -11.27
C PRO A 123 8.69 6.71 -10.08
N TRP A 124 9.47 7.76 -10.36
CA TRP A 124 10.14 8.58 -9.34
C TRP A 124 9.16 9.35 -8.48
N SER A 125 8.16 10.00 -9.10
CA SER A 125 7.14 10.74 -8.36
C SER A 125 6.25 9.81 -7.53
N ALA A 126 5.99 8.59 -8.01
CA ALA A 126 5.29 7.57 -7.25
C ALA A 126 6.11 7.12 -6.03
N ALA A 127 7.38 6.79 -6.22
CA ALA A 127 8.27 6.37 -5.13
C ALA A 127 8.43 7.45 -4.05
N LEU A 128 8.64 8.71 -4.46
CA LEU A 128 8.79 9.83 -3.54
C LEU A 128 7.52 10.09 -2.75
N ALA A 129 6.35 10.13 -3.41
CA ALA A 129 5.07 10.34 -2.76
C ALA A 129 4.78 9.22 -1.74
N TRP A 130 5.05 7.97 -2.10
CA TRP A 130 4.85 6.84 -1.19
C TRP A 130 5.74 6.96 0.05
N ALA A 131 7.04 7.17 -0.13
CA ALA A 131 7.99 7.26 0.98
C ALA A 131 7.68 8.45 1.91
N ALA A 132 7.30 9.60 1.33
CA ALA A 132 6.89 10.77 2.10
C ALA A 132 5.60 10.51 2.93
N LEU A 133 4.63 9.78 2.36
CA LEU A 133 3.39 9.45 3.06
C LEU A 133 3.58 8.37 4.12
N ASP A 134 4.43 7.36 3.89
CA ASP A 134 4.84 6.40 4.93
C ASP A 134 5.54 7.15 6.08
N HIS A 135 6.46 8.05 5.76
CA HIS A 135 7.13 8.88 6.76
C HIS A 135 6.14 9.76 7.54
N ALA A 136 5.22 10.44 6.85
CA ALA A 136 4.20 11.26 7.52
C ALA A 136 3.29 10.43 8.44
N ARG A 137 2.92 9.22 8.02
CA ARG A 137 2.11 8.27 8.81
C ARG A 137 2.78 7.84 10.11
N SER A 138 4.12 7.88 10.17
CA SER A 138 4.87 7.58 11.38
C SER A 138 4.76 8.64 12.48
N PHE A 139 4.29 9.86 12.17
CA PHE A 139 4.22 10.97 13.15
C PHE A 139 2.83 11.60 13.28
N ALA A 140 2.03 11.57 12.21
CA ALA A 140 0.71 12.20 12.19
C ALA A 140 -0.21 11.59 13.26
N LEU A 141 -0.82 12.43 14.12
CA LEU A 141 -1.71 12.00 15.20
C LEU A 141 -1.07 10.92 16.11
N SER A 142 0.16 11.16 16.57
CA SER A 142 1.04 10.24 17.33
C SER A 142 1.63 9.06 16.53
N GLY A 143 1.21 8.89 15.28
CA GLY A 143 1.78 7.93 14.35
C GLY A 143 1.20 6.52 14.48
N PHE A 144 1.03 5.84 13.35
CA PHE A 144 0.72 4.40 13.33
C PHE A 144 1.40 3.72 12.11
N PRO A 145 2.72 3.45 12.20
CA PRO A 145 3.53 2.95 11.09
C PRO A 145 3.43 1.42 10.90
N TRP A 146 2.21 0.88 11.03
CA TRP A 146 2.01 -0.56 10.90
C TRP A 146 1.91 -0.95 9.43
N ALA A 147 2.57 -2.08 9.09
CA ALA A 147 2.61 -2.60 7.72
C ALA A 147 3.04 -1.51 6.71
N GLU A 148 4.20 -0.90 6.97
CA GLU A 148 4.94 -0.12 5.98
C GLU A 148 5.61 -1.06 4.98
N LEU A 149 5.52 -0.72 3.68
CA LEU A 149 5.95 -1.58 2.59
C LEU A 149 7.43 -1.99 2.71
N GLY A 150 8.29 -1.09 3.19
CA GLY A 150 9.72 -1.35 3.35
C GLY A 150 10.03 -2.56 4.24
N TYR A 151 9.20 -2.87 5.24
CA TYR A 151 9.40 -4.07 6.08
C TYR A 151 9.17 -5.39 5.32
N ALA A 152 8.42 -5.37 4.21
CA ALA A 152 8.29 -6.54 3.35
C ALA A 152 9.64 -6.94 2.69
N GLN A 153 10.62 -6.03 2.65
CA GLN A 153 11.98 -6.31 2.20
C GLN A 153 12.90 -6.87 3.30
N HIS A 154 12.39 -7.24 4.48
CA HIS A 154 13.24 -7.73 5.57
C HIS A 154 14.12 -8.92 5.16
N ALA A 155 13.65 -9.83 4.29
CA ALA A 155 14.43 -10.97 3.80
C ALA A 155 15.44 -10.60 2.70
N ASN A 156 15.36 -9.42 2.10
CA ASN A 156 16.21 -9.00 0.99
C ASN A 156 17.57 -8.47 1.49
N GLY A 157 18.58 -9.35 1.55
CA GLY A 157 19.91 -9.01 2.05
C GLY A 157 20.62 -7.87 1.32
N VAL A 158 20.34 -7.69 0.01
CA VAL A 158 20.94 -6.62 -0.80
C VAL A 158 20.39 -5.26 -0.41
N LEU A 159 19.07 -5.15 -0.24
CA LEU A 159 18.43 -3.89 0.11
C LEU A 159 18.50 -3.58 1.61
N ARG A 160 18.56 -4.59 2.48
CA ARG A 160 18.46 -4.41 3.95
C ARG A 160 19.43 -3.37 4.50
N GLY A 161 20.64 -3.29 3.96
CA GLY A 161 21.65 -2.30 4.37
C GLY A 161 21.24 -0.84 4.12
N LEU A 162 20.36 -0.57 3.15
CA LEU A 162 19.85 0.78 2.86
C LEU A 162 19.10 1.38 4.06
N ALA A 163 18.51 0.53 4.91
CA ALA A 163 17.74 0.97 6.06
C ALA A 163 18.59 1.69 7.11
N SER A 164 19.90 1.44 7.20
CA SER A 164 20.76 2.15 8.15
C SER A 164 20.97 3.63 7.78
N PHE A 165 20.73 4.00 6.52
CA PHE A 165 20.91 5.37 6.03
C PHE A 165 19.59 6.12 5.85
N THR A 166 18.53 5.40 5.48
CA THR A 166 17.26 6.00 5.03
C THR A 166 16.07 5.56 5.87
N ALA A 167 16.32 4.83 6.97
CA ALA A 167 15.32 4.05 7.69
C ALA A 167 14.55 3.12 6.74
N VAL A 168 13.39 2.62 7.17
CA VAL A 168 12.56 1.73 6.36
C VAL A 168 11.99 2.40 5.09
N TYR A 169 11.90 3.73 5.06
CA TYR A 169 11.30 4.47 3.95
C TYR A 169 12.09 4.38 2.64
N GLY A 170 13.42 4.26 2.69
CA GLY A 170 14.22 4.01 1.49
C GLY A 170 13.93 2.64 0.86
N LEU A 171 13.58 1.64 1.68
CA LEU A 171 13.14 0.33 1.19
C LEU A 171 11.75 0.44 0.52
N SER A 172 10.81 1.20 1.12
CA SER A 172 9.54 1.54 0.48
C SER A 172 9.77 2.24 -0.87
N PHE A 173 10.64 3.25 -0.89
CA PHE A 173 10.97 4.03 -2.09
C PHE A 173 11.48 3.14 -3.22
N VAL A 174 12.50 2.32 -2.97
CA VAL A 174 13.09 1.44 -4.00
C VAL A 174 12.07 0.42 -4.51
N SER A 175 11.26 -0.15 -3.62
CA SER A 175 10.22 -1.12 -3.98
C SER A 175 9.17 -0.50 -4.91
N VAL A 176 8.69 0.71 -4.56
CA VAL A 176 7.69 1.43 -5.36
C VAL A 176 8.28 1.89 -6.69
N LEU A 177 9.52 2.38 -6.70
CA LEU A 177 10.22 2.81 -7.91
C LEU A 177 10.32 1.65 -8.91
N GLY A 178 10.81 0.49 -8.44
CA GLY A 178 10.93 -0.71 -9.27
C GLY A 178 9.56 -1.19 -9.76
N SER A 179 8.56 -1.20 -8.89
CA SER A 179 7.20 -1.64 -9.22
C SER A 179 6.51 -0.74 -10.26
N ALA A 180 6.61 0.58 -10.10
CA ALA A 180 6.05 1.55 -11.02
C ALA A 180 6.79 1.56 -12.37
N ALA A 181 8.13 1.44 -12.36
CA ALA A 181 8.93 1.34 -13.58
C ALA A 181 8.60 0.06 -14.36
N LEU A 182 8.43 -1.07 -13.66
CA LEU A 182 8.00 -2.32 -14.28
C LEU A 182 6.61 -2.19 -14.92
N LEU A 183 5.67 -1.55 -14.21
CA LEU A 183 4.34 -1.28 -14.75
C LEU A 183 4.42 -0.44 -16.04
N ASP A 184 5.18 0.65 -16.02
CA ASP A 184 5.37 1.51 -17.20
C ASP A 184 5.95 0.73 -18.37
N ALA A 185 7.03 -0.03 -18.14
CA ALA A 185 7.66 -0.86 -19.17
C ALA A 185 6.67 -1.87 -19.78
N VAL A 186 5.90 -2.59 -18.95
CA VAL A 186 4.88 -3.54 -19.42
C VAL A 186 3.79 -2.82 -20.24
N THR A 187 3.35 -1.64 -19.83
CA THR A 187 2.34 -0.90 -20.59
C THR A 187 2.87 -0.34 -21.90
N ALA A 188 4.12 0.11 -21.94
CA ALA A 188 4.77 0.57 -23.18
C ALA A 188 4.98 -0.58 -24.18
N LEU A 189 5.39 -1.76 -23.71
CA LEU A 189 5.54 -2.95 -24.56
C LEU A 189 4.21 -3.40 -25.16
N ARG A 190 3.12 -3.36 -24.37
CA ARG A 190 1.78 -3.68 -24.88
C ARG A 190 1.30 -2.68 -25.94
N ALA A 191 1.58 -1.40 -25.75
CA ALA A 191 1.22 -0.37 -26.73
C ALA A 191 1.97 -0.50 -28.06
N ARG A 192 3.21 -1.03 -28.04
CA ARG A 192 4.00 -1.29 -29.27
C ARG A 192 3.58 -2.56 -30.03
N ALA A 193 2.92 -3.48 -29.36
CA ALA A 193 2.45 -4.74 -29.94
C ALA A 193 1.05 -4.64 -30.56
N GLN A 194 0.38 -3.48 -30.40
CA GLN A 194 -0.91 -3.14 -30.99
C GLN A 194 -0.69 -2.26 -32.22
#